data_AF-A0A949SE22-F1
#
_entry.id   AF-A0A949SE22-F1
#
_cell.length_a   1.000
_cell.length_b   1.000
_cell.length_c   1.000
_cell.angle_alpha   90.00
_cell.angle_beta   90.00
_cell.angle_gamma   90.00
#
_symmetry.space_group_name_H-M   'P 1'
#
loop_
_entity.id
_entity.type
_entity.pdbx_description
1 polymer ?
#
loop_
_entity_poly.entity_id
_entity_poly.type
_entity_poly.pdbx_seq_one_letter_code
_entity_poly.pdbx_strand_id
1 'polypeptide(L)'
;MPKRKTASSIGVDTNVRCERIYPTEGTRKTIDELQSVGIKLSKEQAIHLARVLLAVTQDWNSVDITAYRFDQRKSDGSYRLTITSQD
;
A
#
# COMPACT_ATOMS: atom_id res chain seq x y z
N MET A 1 0.98 8.42 -37.06
CA MET A 1 1.19 7.01 -36.66
C MET A 1 1.19 6.93 -35.14
N PRO A 2 0.45 6.00 -34.50
CA PRO A 2 0.51 5.85 -33.05
C PRO A 2 1.92 5.42 -32.63
N LYS A 3 2.52 6.15 -31.67
CA LYS A 3 3.83 5.81 -31.09
C LYS A 3 3.71 4.47 -30.35
N ARG A 4 4.62 3.53 -30.63
CA ARG A 4 4.77 2.29 -29.85
C ARG A 4 5.09 2.67 -28.40
N LYS A 5 4.31 2.16 -27.45
CA LYS A 5 4.57 2.30 -26.02
C LYS A 5 5.06 0.95 -25.50
N THR A 6 6.13 0.95 -24.73
CA THR A 6 6.66 -0.26 -24.08
C THR A 6 5.92 -0.52 -22.77
N ALA A 7 5.86 -1.77 -22.32
CA ALA A 7 5.22 -2.12 -21.04
C ALA A 7 5.83 -1.34 -19.85
N SER A 8 7.14 -1.07 -19.90
CA SER A 8 7.87 -0.23 -18.93
C SER A 8 7.41 1.23 -18.85
N SER A 9 6.61 1.71 -19.81
CA SER A 9 6.04 3.07 -19.79
C SER A 9 4.70 3.18 -19.05
N ILE A 10 4.16 2.05 -18.56
CA ILE A 10 2.94 2.03 -17.75
C ILE A 10 3.31 2.42 -16.31
N GLY A 11 2.91 3.63 -15.89
CA GLY A 11 3.00 4.03 -14.50
C GLY A 11 1.98 3.26 -13.65
N VAL A 12 2.45 2.61 -12.59
CA VAL A 12 1.61 1.91 -11.62
C VAL A 12 1.32 2.85 -10.46
N ASP A 13 0.05 3.01 -10.06
CA ASP A 13 -0.29 3.82 -8.89
C ASP A 13 0.15 3.09 -7.62
N THR A 14 1.18 3.60 -6.97
CA THR A 14 1.72 3.04 -5.72
C THR A 14 0.93 3.43 -4.48
N ASN A 15 -0.15 4.21 -4.64
CA ASN A 15 -1.04 4.62 -3.54
C ASN A 15 -2.20 3.64 -3.38
N VAL A 16 -1.92 2.56 -2.68
CA VAL A 16 -2.93 1.55 -2.36
C VAL A 16 -3.79 2.00 -1.18
N ARG A 17 -5.01 1.45 -1.08
CA ARG A 17 -5.96 1.73 0.00
C ARG A 17 -6.19 0.48 0.83
N CYS A 18 -6.51 0.65 2.11
CA CYS A 18 -6.96 -0.43 2.98
C CYS A 18 -8.13 0.01 3.87
N GLU A 19 -8.94 -0.94 4.32
CA GLU A 19 -10.09 -0.68 5.20
C GLU A 19 -9.67 -0.29 6.61
N ARG A 20 -8.58 -0.91 7.11
CA ARG A 20 -8.11 -0.72 8.48
C ARG A 20 -6.64 -1.10 8.63
N ILE A 21 -5.95 -0.40 9.51
CA ILE A 21 -4.60 -0.73 9.96
C ILE A 21 -4.69 -1.11 11.44
N TYR A 22 -4.08 -2.22 11.81
CA TYR A 22 -3.98 -2.71 13.18
C TYR A 22 -2.55 -2.51 13.70
N PRO A 23 -2.42 -2.11 14.97
CA PRO A 23 -3.51 -1.85 15.90
C PRO A 23 -4.23 -0.52 15.60
N THR A 24 -5.48 -0.41 16.06
CA THR A 24 -6.26 0.83 16.00
C THR A 24 -5.93 1.75 17.18
N GLU A 25 -6.29 3.03 17.08
CA GLU A 25 -6.05 4.07 18.12
C GLU A 25 -6.51 3.69 19.54
N GLY A 26 -7.48 2.78 19.68
CA GLY A 26 -7.96 2.29 20.97
C GLY A 26 -7.11 1.19 21.63
N THR A 27 -6.05 0.72 20.96
CA THR A 27 -5.12 -0.23 21.61
C THR A 27 -4.36 0.48 22.72
N ARG A 28 -4.20 -0.19 23.87
CA ARG A 28 -3.30 0.28 24.92
C ARG A 28 -1.83 -0.05 24.64
N LYS A 29 -1.56 -0.79 23.56
CA LYS A 29 -0.21 -1.20 23.20
C LYS A 29 0.59 -0.02 22.64
N THR A 30 1.75 0.26 23.22
CA THR A 30 2.72 1.22 22.66
C THR A 30 3.33 0.65 21.37
N ILE A 31 3.97 1.50 20.55
CA ILE A 31 4.59 1.04 19.28
C ILE A 31 5.57 -0.11 19.54
N ASP A 32 6.35 -0.04 20.62
CA ASP A 32 7.35 -1.04 20.98
C ASP A 32 6.72 -2.37 21.45
N GLU A 33 5.46 -2.36 21.86
CA GLU A 33 4.68 -3.54 22.27
C GLU A 33 3.97 -4.22 21.08
N LEU A 34 4.03 -3.62 19.89
CA LEU A 34 3.45 -4.18 18.68
C LEU A 34 4.41 -5.14 18.01
N GLN A 35 4.28 -6.41 18.37
CA GLN A 35 4.97 -7.51 17.69
C GLN A 35 4.51 -7.71 16.23
N SER A 36 3.36 -7.14 15.85
CA SER A 36 2.79 -7.30 14.52
C SER A 36 1.95 -6.08 14.12
N VAL A 37 2.04 -5.70 12.84
CA VAL A 37 1.13 -4.76 12.18
C VAL A 37 0.23 -5.56 11.24
N GLY A 38 -1.08 -5.31 11.30
CA GLY A 38 -2.05 -5.94 10.42
C GLY A 38 -2.67 -4.93 9.48
N ILE A 39 -2.99 -5.32 8.25
CA ILE A 39 -3.82 -4.53 7.34
C ILE A 39 -5.05 -5.34 6.95
N LYS A 40 -6.22 -4.69 6.96
CA LYS A 40 -7.46 -5.27 6.44
C LYS A 40 -7.75 -4.66 5.07
N LEU A 41 -7.93 -5.51 4.08
CA LEU A 41 -8.16 -5.14 2.69
C LEU A 41 -9.51 -5.70 2.22
N SER A 42 -10.26 -4.92 1.45
CA SER A 42 -11.30 -5.48 0.60
C SER A 42 -10.67 -6.34 -0.51
N LYS A 43 -11.49 -7.13 -1.21
CA LYS A 43 -11.04 -7.92 -2.37
C LYS A 43 -10.34 -7.02 -3.41
N GLU A 44 -10.94 -5.89 -3.74
CA GLU A 44 -10.45 -4.95 -4.76
C GLU A 44 -9.14 -4.29 -4.31
N GLN A 45 -9.05 -3.93 -3.03
CA GLN A 45 -7.85 -3.36 -2.42
C GLN A 45 -6.70 -4.38 -2.40
N ALA A 46 -6.98 -5.64 -2.09
CA ALA A 46 -5.99 -6.72 -2.11
C ALA A 46 -5.48 -6.99 -3.53
N ILE A 47 -6.38 -7.02 -4.52
CA ILE A 47 -6.00 -7.16 -5.93
C ILE A 47 -5.16 -5.96 -6.37
N HIS A 48 -5.52 -4.75 -5.96
CA HIS A 48 -4.73 -3.56 -6.28
C HIS A 48 -3.33 -3.65 -5.67
N LEU A 49 -3.22 -3.99 -4.38
CA LEU A 49 -1.93 -4.19 -3.72
C LEU A 49 -1.07 -5.23 -4.44
N ALA A 50 -1.64 -6.39 -4.76
CA ALA A 50 -0.93 -7.47 -5.43
C ALA A 50 -0.40 -7.05 -6.82
N ARG A 51 -1.19 -6.28 -7.58
CA ARG A 51 -0.76 -5.75 -8.89
C ARG A 51 0.39 -4.76 -8.74
N VAL A 52 0.32 -3.87 -7.74
CA VAL A 52 1.39 -2.91 -7.47
C VAL A 52 2.67 -3.65 -7.12
N LEU A 53 2.61 -4.56 -6.15
CA LEU A 53 3.77 -5.34 -5.71
C LEU A 53 4.38 -6.15 -6.86
N LEU A 54 3.56 -6.85 -7.65
CA LEU A 54 4.05 -7.61 -8.80
C LEU A 54 4.73 -6.73 -9.84
N ALA A 55 4.22 -5.52 -10.08
CA ALA A 55 4.80 -4.64 -11.07
C ALA A 55 6.12 -4.03 -10.58
N VAL A 56 6.15 -3.49 -9.35
CA VAL A 56 7.37 -2.82 -8.84
C VAL A 56 8.51 -3.80 -8.57
N THR A 57 8.22 -5.05 -8.21
CA THR A 57 9.25 -6.09 -7.98
C THR A 57 9.88 -6.64 -9.25
N GLN A 58 9.41 -6.22 -10.44
CA GLN A 58 10.12 -6.49 -11.69
C GLN A 58 11.38 -5.62 -11.83
N ASP A 59 11.38 -4.45 -11.17
CA ASP A 59 12.45 -3.46 -11.28
C ASP A 59 13.20 -3.25 -9.95
N TRP A 60 12.50 -3.32 -8.81
CA TRP A 60 13.07 -3.05 -7.48
C TRP A 60 13.41 -4.34 -6.74
N ASN A 61 14.58 -4.37 -6.08
CA ASN A 61 15.02 -5.53 -5.30
C ASN A 61 14.34 -5.59 -3.93
N SER A 62 14.00 -4.43 -3.38
CA SER A 62 13.30 -4.29 -2.11
C SER A 62 12.11 -3.33 -2.24
N VAL A 63 11.11 -3.54 -1.39
CA VAL A 63 9.94 -2.66 -1.32
C VAL A 63 9.62 -2.35 0.13
N ASP A 64 9.40 -1.07 0.41
CA ASP A 64 8.87 -0.57 1.67
C ASP A 64 7.36 -0.36 1.52
N ILE A 65 6.58 -0.90 2.45
CA ILE A 65 5.13 -0.68 2.51
C ILE A 65 4.83 0.17 3.74
N THR A 66 4.53 1.44 3.53
CA THR A 66 4.19 2.39 4.60
C THR A 66 2.69 2.49 4.76
N ALA A 67 2.20 2.28 5.98
CA ALA A 67 0.78 2.34 6.33
C ALA A 67 0.47 3.57 7.20
N TYR A 68 -0.38 4.48 6.71
CA TYR A 68 -0.72 5.71 7.42
C TYR A 68 -1.94 5.51 8.30
N ARG A 69 -1.72 4.93 9.49
CA ARG A 69 -2.78 4.53 10.42
C ARG A 69 -3.67 5.67 10.95
N PHE A 70 -3.21 6.91 10.87
CA PHE A 70 -3.93 8.10 11.35
C PHE A 70 -4.47 8.97 10.20
N ASP A 71 -4.17 8.63 8.96
CA ASP A 71 -4.63 9.37 7.77
C ASP A 71 -5.84 8.66 7.16
N GLN A 72 -6.96 8.69 7.87
CA GLN A 72 -8.22 8.15 7.36
C GLN A 72 -8.85 9.13 6.38
N ARG A 73 -9.15 8.64 5.18
CA ARG A 73 -9.77 9.43 4.13
C ARG A 73 -11.24 9.69 4.45
N LYS A 74 -11.64 10.97 4.47
CA LYS A 74 -13.02 11.37 4.78
C LYS A 74 -14.08 10.89 3.77
N SER A 75 -13.69 10.67 2.50
CA SER A 75 -14.63 10.34 1.43
C SER A 75 -15.14 8.89 1.47
N ASP A 76 -14.30 7.96 1.91
CA ASP A 76 -14.59 6.51 1.83
C ASP A 76 -14.14 5.74 3.09
N GLY A 77 -13.60 6.42 4.10
CA GLY A 77 -13.15 5.80 5.36
C GLY A 77 -11.92 4.91 5.21
N SER A 78 -11.28 4.87 4.03
CA SER A 78 -10.08 4.06 3.80
C SER A 78 -8.82 4.73 4.34
N TYR A 79 -7.79 3.92 4.57
CA TYR A 79 -6.46 4.36 4.99
C TYR A 79 -5.50 4.19 3.83
N ARG A 80 -4.45 5.01 3.81
CA ARG A 80 -3.43 4.99 2.76
C ARG A 80 -2.34 3.96 3.07
N LEU A 81 -2.00 3.18 2.05
CA LEU A 81 -0.73 2.46 1.94
C LEU A 81 0.09 3.12 0.84
N THR A 82 1.40 3.21 1.02
CA THR A 82 2.32 3.70 -0.02
C THR A 82 3.47 2.72 -0.16
N ILE A 83 3.72 2.33 -1.41
CA ILE A 83 4.77 1.38 -1.77
C ILE A 83 5.93 2.19 -2.36
N THR A 84 7.10 2.08 -1.74
CA THR A 84 8.33 2.78 -2.14
C THR A 84 9.50 1.80 -2.17
N SER A 85 10.66 2.23 -2.64
CA SER A 85 11.95 1.55 -2.43
C SER A 85 12.96 2.56 -1.89
N GLN A 86 13.93 2.08 -1.12
CA GLN A 86 15.15 2.80 -0.75
C GLN A 86 16.32 2.23 -1.56
N ASP A 87 16.25 2.36 -2.88
CA ASP A 87 17.39 2.12 -3.78
C ASP A 87 18.02 3.46 -4.20
#